data_AF-A0A5C6UY87-F1
#
_entry.id   AF-A0A5C6UY87-F1
#
_cell.length_a   1.000
_cell.length_b   1.000
_cell.length_c   1.000
_cell.angle_alpha   90.00
_cell.angle_beta   90.00
_cell.angle_gamma   90.00
#
_symmetry.space_group_name_H-M   'P 1'
#
loop_
_entity.id
_entity.type
_entity.pdbx_description
1 polymer ?
#
loop_
_entity_poly.entity_id
_entity_poly.type
_entity_poly.pdbx_seq_one_letter_code
_entity_poly.pdbx_strand_id
1 'polypeptide(L)'
;MNSTFFKRLRLYLIGVLIGAVMVVFIFKERTSLLTSWLPENTVIEAIQTSDFQLNATDSCYFNCLGANEDLKAFFDEADVLFSEGERGVKDANRYYILKNDDKSLERLRVTFVNDSLVSFSSWKLMEGKNCPC
;
A
#
# COMPACT_ATOMS: atom_id res chain seq x y z
N MET A 1 -29.57 -39.94 8.65
CA MET A 1 -29.46 -38.62 8.00
C MET A 1 -30.20 -38.68 6.66
N ASN A 2 -31.32 -37.98 6.51
CA ASN A 2 -32.23 -38.16 5.35
C ASN A 2 -31.56 -37.78 4.02
N SER A 3 -31.51 -38.72 3.07
CA SER A 3 -30.83 -38.55 1.76
C SER A 3 -31.45 -37.45 0.89
N THR A 4 -32.72 -37.10 1.13
CA THR A 4 -33.44 -36.02 0.44
C THR A 4 -33.01 -34.62 0.88
N PHE A 5 -32.65 -34.44 2.16
CA PHE A 5 -32.18 -33.15 2.68
C PHE A 5 -30.80 -32.81 2.11
N PHE A 6 -29.92 -33.81 1.98
CA PHE A 6 -28.56 -33.62 1.47
C PHE A 6 -28.54 -33.26 -0.03
N LYS A 7 -29.45 -33.82 -0.82
CA LYS A 7 -29.61 -33.45 -2.24
C LYS A 7 -30.00 -31.98 -2.42
N ARG A 8 -30.90 -31.47 -1.56
CA ARG A 8 -31.31 -30.06 -1.57
C ARG A 8 -30.16 -29.15 -1.14
N LEU A 9 -29.47 -29.51 -0.04
CA LEU A 9 -28.31 -28.76 0.45
C LEU A 9 -27.19 -28.64 -0.61
N ARG A 10 -26.90 -29.72 -1.34
CA ARG A 10 -25.90 -29.72 -2.40
C ARG A 10 -26.26 -28.76 -3.55
N LEU A 11 -27.55 -28.70 -3.93
CA LEU A 11 -28.01 -27.78 -4.98
C LEU A 11 -27.81 -26.31 -4.57
N TYR A 12 -28.13 -25.97 -3.31
CA TYR A 12 -27.91 -24.63 -2.77
C TYR A 12 -26.42 -24.28 -2.70
N LEU A 13 -25.57 -25.20 -2.25
CA LEU A 13 -24.12 -25.00 -2.20
C LEU A 13 -23.51 -24.70 -3.58
N ILE A 14 -24.00 -25.37 -4.63
CA ILE A 14 -23.55 -25.11 -6.01
C ILE A 14 -23.92 -23.69 -6.43
N GLY A 15 -25.13 -23.24 -6.14
CA GLY A 15 -25.55 -21.85 -6.42
C GLY A 15 -24.71 -20.82 -5.65
N VAL A 16 -24.44 -21.06 -4.37
CA VAL A 16 -23.58 -20.20 -3.55
C VAL A 16 -22.15 -20.16 -4.08
N LEU A 17 -21.60 -21.31 -4.51
CA LEU A 17 -20.25 -21.38 -5.08
C LEU A 17 -20.17 -20.58 -6.39
N ILE A 18 -21.14 -20.74 -7.28
CA ILE A 18 -21.19 -19.99 -8.55
C ILE A 18 -21.31 -18.49 -8.28
N GLY A 19 -22.15 -18.08 -7.33
CA GLY A 19 -22.29 -16.69 -6.91
C GLY A 19 -20.99 -16.12 -6.34
N ALA A 20 -20.34 -16.85 -5.44
CA ALA A 20 -19.06 -16.44 -4.85
C ALA A 20 -17.96 -16.30 -5.92
N VAL A 21 -17.90 -17.23 -6.88
CA VAL A 21 -16.93 -17.16 -7.99
C VAL A 21 -17.20 -15.94 -8.88
N MET A 22 -18.46 -15.63 -9.21
CA MET A 22 -18.80 -14.42 -9.98
C MET A 22 -18.38 -13.14 -9.26
N VAL A 23 -18.66 -13.04 -7.95
CA VAL A 23 -18.25 -11.89 -7.13
C VAL A 23 -16.73 -11.75 -7.17
N VAL A 24 -15.98 -12.83 -6.91
CA VAL A 24 -14.51 -12.78 -6.96
C VAL A 24 -14.02 -12.33 -8.34
N PHE A 25 -14.64 -12.78 -9.43
CA PHE A 25 -14.22 -12.41 -10.78
C PHE A 25 -14.49 -10.94 -11.11
N ILE A 26 -15.67 -10.42 -10.74
CA ILE A 26 -16.05 -9.01 -10.95
C ILE A 26 -15.18 -8.08 -10.09
N PHE A 27 -14.87 -8.49 -8.86
CA PHE A 27 -14.07 -7.70 -7.93
C PHE A 27 -12.57 -8.03 -7.98
N LYS A 28 -12.11 -8.90 -8.90
CA LYS A 28 -10.69 -9.27 -9.02
C LYS A 28 -9.81 -8.07 -9.38
N GLU A 29 -10.31 -7.17 -10.22
CA GLU A 29 -9.61 -5.94 -10.62
C GLU A 29 -9.86 -4.79 -9.63
N ARG A 30 -10.78 -5.00 -8.69
CA ARG A 30 -11.21 -4.04 -7.66
C ARG A 30 -11.02 -4.66 -6.27
N THR A 31 -9.98 -5.45 -6.07
CA THR A 31 -9.64 -6.02 -4.75
C THR A 31 -9.47 -4.91 -3.71
N SER A 32 -9.17 -3.69 -4.16
CA SER A 32 -9.24 -2.46 -3.38
C SER A 32 -10.61 -2.16 -2.77
N LEU A 33 -11.77 -2.63 -3.25
CA LEU A 33 -13.05 -2.28 -2.60
C LEU A 33 -13.26 -2.97 -1.25
N LEU A 34 -12.67 -4.16 -1.05
CA LEU A 34 -12.70 -4.86 0.24
C LEU A 34 -11.54 -4.47 1.17
N THR A 35 -10.58 -3.68 0.69
CA THR A 35 -9.40 -3.28 1.48
C THR A 35 -9.10 -1.78 1.43
N SER A 36 -9.83 -0.97 0.68
CA SER A 36 -9.62 0.49 0.57
C SER A 36 -9.93 1.20 1.88
N TRP A 37 -10.85 0.66 2.68
CA TRP A 37 -11.09 1.17 4.03
C TRP A 37 -9.97 0.79 5.01
N LEU A 38 -9.06 -0.14 4.67
CA LEU A 38 -7.97 -0.47 5.59
C LEU A 38 -7.13 0.79 5.79
N PRO A 39 -6.73 1.07 7.04
CA PRO A 39 -5.96 2.26 7.37
C PRO A 39 -4.67 2.37 6.55
N GLU A 40 -4.10 1.23 6.16
CA GLU A 40 -2.94 1.11 5.28
C GLU A 40 -3.19 1.73 3.90
N ASN A 41 -4.19 1.23 3.18
CA ASN A 41 -4.58 1.73 1.87
C ASN A 41 -4.95 3.21 1.91
N THR A 42 -5.63 3.67 2.97
CA THR A 42 -5.97 5.09 3.13
C THR A 42 -4.73 5.98 3.28
N VAL A 43 -3.71 5.52 4.02
CA VAL A 43 -2.45 6.28 4.16
C VAL A 43 -1.69 6.31 2.84
N ILE A 44 -1.62 5.19 2.12
CA ILE A 44 -0.96 5.13 0.81
C ILE A 44 -1.67 6.05 -0.19
N GLU A 45 -3.01 6.03 -0.24
CA GLU A 45 -3.80 6.91 -1.09
C GLU A 45 -3.60 8.39 -0.72
N ALA A 46 -3.52 8.72 0.57
CA ALA A 46 -3.22 10.06 1.03
C ALA A 46 -1.81 10.52 0.60
N ILE A 47 -0.82 9.63 0.63
CA ILE A 47 0.54 9.94 0.15
C ILE A 47 0.54 10.15 -1.37
N GLN A 48 -0.15 9.29 -2.14
CA GLN A 48 -0.22 9.38 -3.60
C GLN A 48 -0.98 10.61 -4.10
N THR A 49 -1.94 11.13 -3.33
CA THR A 49 -2.73 12.32 -3.66
C THR A 49 -2.11 13.63 -3.16
N SER A 50 -1.12 13.56 -2.28
CA SER A 50 -0.42 14.74 -1.75
C SER A 50 0.67 15.23 -2.70
N ASP A 51 0.96 16.53 -2.64
CA ASP A 51 2.10 17.10 -3.35
C ASP A 51 3.41 16.73 -2.65
N PHE A 52 4.40 16.29 -3.44
CA PHE A 52 5.72 15.90 -2.95
C PHE A 52 6.64 17.11 -2.84
N GLN A 53 7.07 17.42 -1.62
CA GLN A 53 8.16 18.35 -1.36
C GLN A 53 9.49 17.59 -1.45
N LEU A 54 10.08 17.60 -2.65
CA LEU A 54 11.37 16.95 -2.91
C LEU A 54 12.52 17.89 -2.60
N ASN A 55 13.39 17.51 -1.68
CA ASN A 55 14.70 18.17 -1.51
C ASN A 55 15.69 17.70 -2.59
N ALA A 56 16.85 18.34 -2.70
CA ALA A 56 17.89 17.96 -3.67
C ALA A 56 18.27 16.46 -3.54
N THR A 57 18.41 15.97 -2.31
CA THR A 57 18.67 14.56 -2.02
C THR A 57 17.52 13.65 -2.46
N ASP A 58 16.27 14.02 -2.17
CA ASP A 58 15.10 13.22 -2.57
C ASP A 58 14.98 13.17 -4.09
N SER A 59 15.18 14.30 -4.78
CA SER A 59 15.17 14.34 -6.24
C SER A 59 16.25 13.44 -6.85
N CYS A 60 17.40 13.28 -6.18
CA CYS A 60 18.47 12.37 -6.59
C CYS A 60 18.02 10.91 -6.45
N TYR A 61 17.42 10.53 -5.32
CA TYR A 61 16.88 9.18 -5.13
C TYR A 61 15.72 8.87 -6.09
N PHE A 62 14.79 9.80 -6.28
CA PHE A 62 13.68 9.68 -7.25
C PHE A 62 14.17 9.46 -8.68
N ASN A 63 15.20 10.19 -9.11
CA ASN A 63 15.79 10.01 -10.44
C ASN A 63 16.59 8.72 -10.56
N CYS A 64 17.33 8.34 -9.51
CA CYS A 64 18.12 7.10 -9.50
C CYS A 64 17.24 5.85 -9.59
N LEU A 65 16.04 5.92 -9.01
CA LEU A 65 15.10 4.80 -8.95
C LEU A 65 14.19 4.71 -10.17
N GLY A 66 14.33 5.57 -11.18
CA GLY A 66 13.46 5.58 -12.34
C GLY A 66 12.18 6.37 -12.04
N ALA A 67 12.12 7.59 -12.56
CA ALA A 67 11.05 8.53 -12.28
C ALA A 67 9.65 7.93 -12.54
N ASN A 68 8.81 8.02 -11.50
CA ASN A 68 7.38 7.70 -11.44
C ASN A 68 6.94 6.23 -11.56
N GLU A 69 7.50 5.41 -12.46
CA GLU A 69 6.98 4.05 -12.67
C GLU A 69 7.35 3.11 -11.52
N ASP A 70 8.63 3.03 -11.16
CA ASP A 70 9.12 2.17 -10.07
C ASP A 70 8.63 2.66 -8.70
N LEU A 71 8.38 3.96 -8.56
CA LEU A 71 7.85 4.56 -7.32
C LEU A 71 6.36 4.31 -7.14
N LYS A 72 5.54 4.44 -8.20
CA LYS A 72 4.13 4.04 -8.15
C LYS A 72 4.02 2.56 -7.81
N ALA A 73 4.83 1.74 -8.49
CA ALA A 73 4.87 0.31 -8.22
C ALA A 73 5.38 0.00 -6.80
N PHE A 74 6.27 0.83 -6.23
CA PHE A 74 6.67 0.72 -4.83
C PHE A 74 5.50 1.02 -3.90
N PHE A 75 4.74 2.11 -4.12
CA PHE A 75 3.59 2.46 -3.28
C PHE A 75 2.45 1.44 -3.37
N ASP A 76 2.25 0.80 -4.52
CA ASP A 76 1.21 -0.23 -4.71
C ASP A 76 1.49 -1.52 -3.92
N GLU A 77 2.76 -1.79 -3.59
CA GLU A 77 3.21 -2.99 -2.87
C GLU A 77 3.86 -2.67 -1.51
N ALA A 78 3.81 -1.41 -1.07
CA ALA A 78 4.42 -1.00 0.17
C ALA A 78 3.49 -1.27 1.36
N ASP A 79 4.04 -1.91 2.40
CA ASP A 79 3.37 -2.11 3.67
C ASP A 79 3.63 -0.90 4.60
N VAL A 80 2.59 -0.39 5.25
CA VAL A 80 2.68 0.72 6.21
C VAL A 80 2.93 0.17 7.61
N LEU A 81 4.14 0.38 8.13
CA LEU A 81 4.53 -0.02 9.48
C LEU A 81 3.97 0.94 10.53
N PHE A 82 2.70 0.73 10.90
CA PHE A 82 2.01 1.51 11.92
C PHE A 82 2.57 1.40 13.33
N SER A 83 3.32 0.33 13.64
CA SER A 83 3.96 0.12 14.93
C SER A 83 5.22 0.97 15.12
N GLU A 84 5.83 1.42 14.02
CA GLU A 84 7.07 2.20 14.03
C GLU A 84 6.82 3.69 13.71
N GLY A 85 5.58 4.06 13.37
CA GLY A 85 5.16 5.45 13.20
C GLY A 85 4.72 6.07 14.53
N GLU A 86 5.21 7.26 14.83
CA GLU A 86 4.87 7.97 16.07
C GLU A 86 3.45 8.54 15.98
N ARG A 87 2.50 7.84 16.59
CA ARG A 87 1.16 8.39 16.83
C ARG A 87 1.22 9.29 18.07
N GLY A 88 1.33 10.60 17.84
CA GLY A 88 0.84 11.56 18.82
C GLY A 88 1.91 12.29 19.62
N VAL A 89 2.64 13.19 18.95
CA VAL A 89 3.07 14.42 19.59
C VAL A 89 2.23 15.53 18.97
N LYS A 90 1.45 16.25 19.77
CA LYS A 90 0.49 17.29 19.36
C LYS A 90 1.09 18.41 18.48
N ASP A 91 2.42 18.48 18.39
CA ASP A 91 3.19 19.49 17.66
C ASP A 91 4.21 18.89 16.67
N ALA A 92 4.21 17.57 16.43
CA ALA A 92 5.12 16.93 15.47
C ALA A 92 4.38 16.43 14.23
N ASN A 93 4.96 16.71 13.07
CA ASN A 93 4.50 16.22 11.77
C ASN A 93 4.33 14.69 11.80
N ARG A 94 3.15 14.20 11.38
CA ARG A 94 2.86 12.76 11.33
C ARG A 94 3.81 12.10 10.33
N TYR A 95 4.53 11.06 10.74
CA TYR A 95 5.35 10.29 9.83
C TYR A 95 4.94 8.82 9.80
N TYR A 96 5.12 8.23 8.63
CA TYR A 96 4.84 6.83 8.33
C TYR A 96 6.11 6.19 7.76
N ILE A 97 6.30 4.92 8.07
CA ILE A 97 7.40 4.12 7.52
C ILE A 97 6.77 3.11 6.58
N LEU A 98 7.14 3.22 5.30
CA LEU A 98 6.76 2.28 4.26
C LEU A 98 7.87 1.24 4.13
N LYS A 99 7.52 -0.04 4.11
CA LYS A 99 8.44 -1.15 3.89
C LYS A 99 8.02 -1.91 2.64
N ASN A 100 8.97 -2.30 1.81
CA ASN A 100 8.73 -3.21 0.70
C ASN A 100 9.85 -4.24 0.67
N ASP A 101 9.50 -5.52 0.74
CA ASP A 101 10.47 -6.63 0.75
C ASP A 101 10.81 -7.14 -0.67
N ASP A 102 10.12 -6.70 -1.72
CA ASP A 102 10.24 -7.22 -3.09
C ASP A 102 10.88 -6.24 -4.10
N LYS A 103 11.16 -4.98 -3.73
CA LYS A 103 11.62 -3.93 -4.66
C LYS A 103 12.91 -3.21 -4.26
N SER A 104 13.46 -2.41 -5.19
CA SER A 104 14.72 -1.64 -5.05
C SER A 104 14.83 -0.76 -3.80
N LEU A 105 13.71 -0.49 -3.12
CA LEU A 105 13.59 0.25 -1.88
C LEU A 105 13.10 -0.68 -0.76
N GLU A 106 13.87 -0.82 0.31
CA GLU A 106 13.49 -1.64 1.47
C GLU A 106 12.63 -0.85 2.46
N ARG A 107 13.04 0.39 2.78
CA ARG A 107 12.32 1.26 3.72
C ARG A 107 12.33 2.72 3.28
N LEU A 108 11.20 3.38 3.42
CA LEU A 108 11.03 4.80 3.15
C LEU A 108 10.29 5.48 4.30
N ARG A 109 10.89 6.51 4.88
CA ARG A 109 10.21 7.37 5.86
C ARG A 109 9.56 8.56 5.16
N VAL A 110 8.25 8.67 5.35
CA VAL A 110 7.39 9.70 4.76
C VAL A 110 6.82 10.56 5.88
N THR A 111 6.97 11.88 5.78
CA THR A 111 6.52 12.85 6.78
C THR A 111 5.52 13.81 6.16
N PHE A 112 4.33 13.92 6.74
CA PHE A 112 3.34 14.91 6.36
C PHE A 112 3.71 16.27 6.96
N VAL A 113 4.12 17.20 6.10
CA VAL A 113 4.41 18.58 6.49
C VAL A 113 3.11 19.33 6.75
N ASN A 114 2.10 19.11 5.90
CA ASN A 114 0.72 19.59 6.02
C ASN A 114 -0.24 18.51 5.48
N ASP A 115 -1.56 18.76 5.54
CA ASP A 115 -2.59 17.84 5.00
C ASP A 115 -2.46 17.57 3.48
N SER A 116 -1.70 18.39 2.76
CA SER A 116 -1.49 18.27 1.31
C SER A 116 -0.03 18.16 0.89
N LEU A 117 0.92 18.19 1.83
CA LEU A 117 2.36 18.24 1.53
C LEU A 117 3.11 17.14 2.27
N VAL A 118 3.88 16.38 1.51
CA VAL A 118 4.63 15.24 2.00
C VAL A 118 6.12 15.40 1.69
N SER A 119 6.98 15.12 2.66
CA SER A 119 8.43 15.15 2.55
C SER A 119 9.04 13.79 2.89
N PHE A 120 10.17 13.47 2.26
CA PHE A 120 10.91 12.23 2.47
C PHE A 120 12.17 12.51 3.27
N SER A 121 12.52 11.62 4.20
CA SER A 121 13.64 11.89 5.14
C SER A 121 14.60 10.72 5.37
N SER A 122 14.21 9.50 4.99
CA SER A 122 15.10 8.34 5.13
C SER A 122 14.81 7.33 4.03
N TRP A 123 15.84 7.06 3.24
CA TRP A 123 15.84 6.11 2.12
C TRP A 123 16.75 4.94 2.49
N LYS A 124 16.21 3.72 2.55
CA LYS A 124 16.99 2.49 2.69
C LYS A 124 16.82 1.66 1.44
N LEU A 125 17.87 1.60 0.63
CA LEU A 125 17.94 0.80 -0.59
C LEU A 125 18.32 -0.65 -0.27
N MET A 126 17.88 -1.59 -1.10
CA MET A 126 18.31 -2.99 -0.99
C MET A 126 19.77 -3.20 -1.44
N GLU A 127 20.41 -4.24 -0.91
CA GLU A 127 21.77 -4.64 -1.28
C GLU A 127 21.85 -4.98 -2.78
N GLY A 128 22.32 -4.01 -3.59
CA GLY A 128 22.46 -4.16 -5.05
C GLY A 128 22.16 -2.90 -5.86
N LYS A 129 21.41 -1.94 -5.28
CA LYS A 129 21.19 -0.60 -5.88
C LYS A 129 21.91 0.43 -5.04
N ASN A 130 22.97 1.02 -5.59
CA ASN A 130 23.71 2.09 -4.93
C ASN A 130 23.42 3.42 -5.64
N CYS A 131 22.62 4.28 -5.00
CA CYS A 131 22.41 5.65 -5.44
C CYS A 131 23.33 6.54 -4.61
N PRO A 132 24.40 7.14 -5.19
CA PRO A 132 25.27 8.06 -4.47
C PRO A 132 24.57 9.43 -4.34
N CYS A 133 23.65 9.50 -3.36
CA CYS A 133 22.92 10.67 -2.89
C CYS A 133 23.07 10.70 -1.35
#